data_AF-A0A9D6RE78-F1
#
_entry.id   AF-A0A9D6RE78-F1
#
_cell.length_a   1.000
_cell.length_b   1.000
_cell.length_c   1.000
_cell.angle_alpha   90.00
_cell.angle_beta   90.00
_cell.angle_gamma   90.00
#
_symmetry.space_group_name_H-M   'P 1'
#
loop_
_entity.id
_entity.type
_entity.pdbx_description
1 polymer ?
#
loop_
_entity_poly.entity_id
_entity_poly.type
_entity_poly.pdbx_seq_one_letter_code
_entity_poly.pdbx_strand_id
1 'polypeptide(L)'
;METGGLAGLKKKARQQHRTIVFIDESGLSTRPTRVRTWAPRGQTPVLHETFNWKSLSIISALALWRFYFQIHPGSIKSPQVVEFLRHLQRHVPVTPRIEIRDLAEFAPE
;
A
#
# COMPACT_ATOMS: atom_id res chain seq x y z
N MET A 1 8.47 3.00 24.12
CA MET A 1 7.33 3.52 24.93
C MET A 1 6.59 4.57 24.08
N GLU A 2 5.72 4.19 23.14
CA GLU A 2 4.89 5.14 22.35
C GLU A 2 3.56 4.47 21.87
N THR A 3 3.04 3.47 22.58
CA THR A 3 1.82 2.73 22.17
C THR A 3 0.51 3.47 22.52
N GLY A 4 0.61 4.61 23.20
CA GLY A 4 -0.54 5.35 23.76
C GLY A 4 -1.37 6.15 22.75
N GLY A 5 -0.76 6.59 21.65
CA GLY A 5 -1.46 7.40 20.64
C GLY A 5 -2.56 6.62 19.92
N LEU A 6 -2.28 5.36 19.57
CA LEU A 6 -3.18 4.57 18.73
C LEU A 6 -4.48 4.16 19.43
N ALA A 7 -4.38 3.73 20.69
CA ALA A 7 -5.56 3.36 21.47
C ALA A 7 -6.50 4.56 21.68
N GLY A 8 -5.94 5.75 21.89
CA GLY A 8 -6.70 6.99 22.03
C GLY A 8 -7.46 7.39 20.76
N LEU A 9 -6.85 7.20 19.59
CA LEU A 9 -7.44 7.52 18.29
C LEU A 9 -8.53 6.51 17.89
N LYS A 10 -8.28 5.20 18.06
CA LYS A 10 -9.31 4.16 17.86
C LYS A 10 -10.53 4.42 18.75
N LYS A 11 -10.31 4.81 20.01
CA LYS A 11 -11.37 5.16 20.97
C LYS A 11 -12.17 6.38 20.52
N LYS A 12 -11.50 7.45 20.05
CA LYS A 12 -12.15 8.66 19.51
C LYS A 12 -12.91 8.39 18.20
N ALA A 13 -12.34 7.61 17.28
CA ALA A 13 -12.98 7.25 16.03
C ALA A 13 -14.25 6.43 16.26
N ARG A 14 -14.21 5.45 17.18
CA ARG A 14 -15.38 4.67 17.58
C ARG A 14 -16.46 5.54 18.24
N GLN A 15 -16.07 6.46 19.12
CA GLN A 15 -17.01 7.40 19.76
C GLN A 15 -17.69 8.36 18.76
N GLN A 16 -17.01 8.68 17.66
CA GLN A 16 -17.47 9.63 16.66
C GLN A 16 -17.99 8.95 15.38
N HIS A 17 -18.22 7.63 15.44
CA HIS A 17 -18.66 6.79 14.32
C HIS A 17 -17.83 6.97 13.03
N ARG A 18 -16.54 7.32 13.13
CA ARG A 18 -15.71 7.59 11.94
C ARG A 18 -15.26 6.31 11.27
N THR A 19 -15.21 6.34 9.94
CA THR A 19 -14.56 5.28 9.16
C THR A 19 -13.06 5.56 9.08
N ILE A 20 -12.25 4.65 9.63
CA ILE A 20 -10.79 4.67 9.50
C ILE A 20 -10.44 3.99 8.18
N VAL A 21 -9.60 4.63 7.38
CA VAL A 21 -9.08 4.08 6.14
C VAL A 21 -7.57 4.22 6.12
N PHE A 22 -6.86 3.10 5.99
CA PHE A 22 -5.42 3.08 5.81
C PHE A 22 -5.12 3.19 4.32
N ILE A 23 -4.16 4.02 3.92
CA ILE A 23 -3.77 4.18 2.51
C ILE A 23 -2.29 3.89 2.40
N ASP A 24 -1.91 3.12 1.38
CA ASP A 24 -0.52 2.76 1.12
C ASP A 24 -0.25 2.60 -0.39
N GLU A 25 1.02 2.78 -0.78
CA GLU A 25 1.53 2.55 -2.12
C GLU A 25 2.42 1.29 -2.17
N SER A 26 2.21 0.45 -3.17
CA SER A 26 3.04 -0.74 -3.41
C SER A 26 3.61 -0.75 -4.83
N GLY A 27 4.90 -0.98 -4.96
CA GLY A 27 5.59 -1.15 -6.24
C GLY A 27 5.73 -2.62 -6.61
N LEU A 28 5.31 -2.98 -7.82
CA LEU A 28 5.56 -4.28 -8.44
C LEU A 28 6.55 -4.12 -9.58
N SER A 29 7.54 -5.00 -9.66
CA SER A 29 8.48 -5.03 -10.76
C SER A 29 8.65 -6.45 -11.27
N THR A 30 8.91 -6.57 -12.57
CA THR A 30 9.26 -7.85 -13.21
C THR A 30 10.66 -8.34 -12.86
N ARG A 31 11.41 -7.58 -12.04
CA ARG A 31 12.74 -7.99 -11.59
C ARG A 31 12.62 -9.23 -10.71
N PRO A 32 13.32 -10.31 -11.03
CA PRO A 32 13.32 -11.49 -10.17
C PRO A 32 13.98 -11.14 -8.84
N THR A 33 13.41 -11.64 -7.74
CA THR A 33 14.07 -11.59 -6.44
C THR A 33 15.33 -12.46 -6.51
N ARG A 34 16.51 -11.85 -6.46
CA ARG A 34 17.78 -12.58 -6.55
C ARG A 34 18.06 -13.29 -5.23
N VAL A 35 17.82 -14.60 -5.20
CA VAL A 35 18.07 -15.47 -4.05
C VAL A 35 19.15 -16.51 -4.36
N ARG A 36 19.56 -17.28 -3.36
CA ARG A 36 20.50 -18.39 -3.53
C ARG A 36 19.91 -19.40 -4.52
N THR A 37 20.66 -19.70 -5.58
CA THR A 37 20.26 -20.65 -6.63
C THR A 37 21.37 -21.68 -6.86
N TRP A 38 21.05 -22.74 -7.60
CA TRP A 38 21.98 -23.81 -7.95
C TRP A 38 22.67 -23.50 -9.29
N ALA A 39 23.95 -23.83 -9.38
CA ALA A 39 24.76 -23.73 -10.59
C ALA A 39 25.78 -24.88 -10.62
N PRO A 40 26.26 -25.28 -11.81
CA PRO A 40 27.42 -26.17 -11.92
C PRO A 40 28.62 -25.60 -11.15
N ARG A 41 29.40 -26.49 -10.52
CA ARG A 41 30.56 -26.09 -9.72
C ARG A 41 31.57 -25.33 -10.60
N GLY A 42 31.96 -24.13 -10.16
CA GLY A 42 32.88 -23.27 -10.89
C GLY A 42 32.23 -22.42 -12.00
N GLN A 43 30.90 -22.46 -12.16
CA GLN A 43 30.17 -21.61 -13.10
C GLN A 43 29.26 -20.64 -12.36
N THR A 44 29.30 -19.37 -12.76
CA THR A 44 28.36 -18.35 -12.27
C THR A 44 26.96 -18.66 -12.81
N PRO A 45 25.92 -18.79 -11.96
CA PRO A 45 24.55 -18.99 -12.43
C PRO A 45 24.11 -17.83 -13.32
N VAL A 46 23.60 -18.15 -14.51
CA VAL A 46 22.96 -17.19 -15.41
C VAL A 46 21.47 -17.16 -15.11
N LEU A 47 20.96 -15.99 -14.71
CA LEU A 47 19.55 -15.78 -14.51
C LEU A 47 18.94 -15.23 -15.80
N HIS A 48 17.98 -15.96 -16.38
CA HIS A 48 17.22 -15.47 -17.51
C HIS A 48 16.14 -14.52 -17.01
N GLU A 49 16.26 -13.25 -17.34
CA GLU A 49 15.23 -12.24 -17.07
C GLU A 49 14.79 -11.55 -18.36
N THR A 50 13.55 -11.06 -18.39
CA THR A 50 12.99 -10.40 -19.58
C THR A 50 13.51 -8.97 -19.77
N PHE A 51 14.41 -8.46 -18.91
CA PHE A 51 15.02 -7.11 -18.95
C PHE A 51 14.06 -5.95 -19.30
N ASN A 52 12.76 -6.12 -19.07
CA ASN A 52 11.78 -5.17 -19.60
C ASN A 52 11.59 -3.95 -18.67
N TRP A 53 12.25 -3.92 -17.51
CA TRP A 53 12.22 -2.85 -16.49
C TRP A 53 10.82 -2.28 -16.22
N LYS A 54 9.76 -3.05 -16.52
CA LYS A 54 8.39 -2.60 -16.39
C LYS A 54 8.05 -2.60 -14.90
N SER A 55 7.75 -1.43 -14.38
CA SER A 55 7.19 -1.26 -13.05
C SER A 55 5.70 -0.99 -13.14
N LEU A 56 4.96 -1.54 -12.18
CA LEU A 56 3.59 -1.19 -11.89
C LEU A 56 3.58 -0.60 -10.48
N SER A 57 2.89 0.50 -10.28
CA SER A 57 2.61 1.02 -8.95
C SER A 57 1.13 0.81 -8.62
N ILE A 58 0.85 0.49 -7.37
CA ILE A 58 -0.49 0.26 -6.84
C ILE A 58 -0.71 1.27 -5.74
N ILE A 59 -1.79 2.01 -5.81
CA ILE A 59 -2.31 2.78 -4.67
C ILE A 59 -3.49 2.00 -4.09
N SER A 60 -3.48 1.79 -2.78
CA SER A 60 -4.50 0.99 -2.11
C SER A 60 -5.02 1.67 -0.85
N ALA A 61 -6.25 1.35 -0.50
CA ALA A 61 -6.91 1.80 0.71
C ALA A 61 -7.66 0.65 1.37
N LEU A 62 -7.41 0.44 2.65
CA LEU A 62 -8.02 -0.60 3.47
C LEU A 62 -8.92 0.04 4.53
N ALA A 63 -10.20 -0.28 4.45
CA ALA A 63 -11.17 -0.09 5.52
C ALA A 63 -11.53 -1.47 6.11
N LEU A 64 -12.14 -1.49 7.30
CA LEU A 64 -12.38 -2.72 8.09
C LEU A 64 -12.87 -3.93 7.28
N TRP A 65 -13.81 -3.73 6.35
CA TRP A 65 -14.39 -4.78 5.50
C TRP A 65 -14.29 -4.49 4.01
N ARG A 66 -13.54 -3.45 3.60
CA ARG A 66 -13.53 -2.97 2.22
C ARG A 66 -12.11 -2.63 1.79
N PHE A 67 -11.74 -3.11 0.62
CA PHE A 67 -10.44 -2.88 0.02
C PHE A 67 -10.62 -2.17 -1.33
N TYR A 68 -9.94 -1.04 -1.51
CA TYR A 68 -9.97 -0.26 -2.75
C TYR A 68 -8.55 -0.15 -3.28
N PHE A 69 -8.35 -0.35 -4.58
CA PHE A 69 -7.03 -0.20 -5.18
C PHE A 69 -7.13 0.25 -6.63
N GLN A 70 -6.08 0.90 -7.09
CA GLN A 70 -5.87 1.24 -8.50
C GLN A 70 -4.44 0.86 -8.88
N ILE A 71 -4.29 0.34 -10.10
CA ILE A 71 -3.01 -0.10 -10.65
C ILE A 71 -2.63 0.86 -11.77
N HIS A 72 -1.41 1.37 -11.71
CA HIS A 72 -0.87 2.29 -12.70
C HIS A 72 0.43 1.75 -13.32
N PRO A 73 0.62 1.92 -14.63
CA PRO A 73 1.93 1.70 -15.24
C PRO A 73 2.91 2.77 -14.79
N GLY A 74 4.08 2.35 -14.29
CA GLY A 74 5.09 3.24 -13.72
C GLY A 74 4.68 3.86 -12.38
N SER A 75 5.45 4.87 -11.94
CA SER A 75 5.23 5.55 -10.65
C SER A 75 3.94 6.36 -10.60
N ILE A 76 3.30 6.35 -9.43
CA ILE A 76 2.13 7.19 -9.17
C ILE A 76 2.55 8.65 -9.01
N LYS A 77 1.77 9.54 -9.62
CA LYS A 77 1.92 10.99 -9.59
C LYS A 77 0.71 11.61 -8.90
N SER A 78 0.84 12.87 -8.48
CA SER A 78 -0.21 13.62 -7.79
C SER A 78 -1.60 13.56 -8.44
N PRO A 79 -1.76 13.63 -9.78
CA PRO A 79 -3.09 13.52 -10.40
C PRO A 79 -3.79 12.19 -10.14
N GLN A 80 -3.04 11.09 -10.16
CA GLN A 80 -3.56 9.74 -9.91
C GLN A 80 -3.95 9.59 -8.43
N VAL A 81 -3.17 10.15 -7.51
CA VAL A 81 -3.52 10.19 -6.08
C VAL A 81 -4.83 10.96 -5.86
N VAL A 82 -4.98 12.13 -6.47
CA VAL A 82 -6.21 12.94 -6.36
C VAL A 82 -7.41 12.19 -6.92
N GLU A 83 -7.26 11.51 -8.05
CA GLU A 83 -8.30 10.67 -8.65
C GLU A 83 -8.71 9.52 -7.72
N PHE A 84 -7.73 8.82 -7.16
CA PHE A 84 -7.95 7.75 -6.19
C PHE A 84 -8.71 8.24 -4.95
N LEU A 85 -8.32 9.38 -4.37
CA LEU A 85 -9.00 9.95 -3.21
C LEU A 85 -10.44 10.38 -3.54
N ARG A 86 -10.70 10.94 -4.73
CA ARG A 86 -12.07 11.22 -5.18
C ARG A 86 -12.87 9.93 -5.36
N HIS A 87 -12.25 8.87 -5.86
CA HIS A 87 -12.91 7.56 -5.99
C HIS A 87 -13.24 6.98 -4.61
N LEU A 88 -12.32 7.08 -3.65
CA LEU A 88 -12.50 6.66 -2.27
C LEU A 88 -13.68 7.39 -1.60
N GLN A 89 -13.73 8.72 -1.72
CA GLN A 89 -14.81 9.54 -1.15
C GLN A 89 -16.21 9.14 -1.66
N ARG A 90 -16.32 8.70 -2.91
CA ARG A 90 -17.61 8.26 -3.48
C ARG A 90 -18.07 6.90 -2.96
N HIS A 91 -17.12 6.02 -2.64
CA HIS A 91 -17.44 4.62 -2.32
C HIS A 91 -17.36 4.28 -0.85
N VAL A 92 -16.77 5.13 -0.02
CA VAL A 92 -16.76 4.96 1.44
C VAL A 92 -18.09 5.48 1.98
N PRO A 93 -18.87 4.66 2.71
CA PRO A 93 -20.17 5.07 3.24
C PRO A 93 -20.02 6.31 4.13
N VAL A 94 -20.86 7.30 3.85
CA VAL A 94 -20.76 8.67 4.34
C VAL A 94 -20.80 8.71 5.86
N THR A 95 -19.63 8.72 6.48
CA THR A 95 -19.43 9.32 7.79
C THR A 95 -18.56 10.55 7.61
N PRO A 96 -18.87 11.67 8.29
CA PRO A 96 -18.39 12.99 7.88
C PRO A 96 -16.88 13.22 8.00
N ARG A 97 -16.10 12.23 8.47
CA ARG A 97 -14.63 12.33 8.55
C ARG A 97 -13.97 10.97 8.30
N ILE A 98 -13.34 10.84 7.13
CA ILE A 98 -12.36 9.78 6.83
C ILE A 98 -11.04 10.18 7.49
N GLU A 99 -10.48 9.29 8.30
CA GLU A 99 -9.12 9.46 8.83
C GLU A 99 -8.17 8.60 8.00
N ILE A 100 -7.30 9.26 7.24
CA ILE A 100 -6.24 8.64 6.44
C ILE A 100 -5.02 8.45 7.33
N ARG A 101 -4.46 7.24 7.35
CA ARG A 101 -3.25 6.89 8.09
C ARG A 101 -2.27 6.19 7.16
N ASP A 102 -1.00 6.57 7.27
CA ASP A 102 0.11 5.83 6.67
C ASP A 102 0.27 4.51 7.43
N LEU A 103 0.37 3.40 6.71
CA LEU A 103 0.52 2.07 7.26
C LEU A 103 1.91 1.87 7.89
N ALA A 104 2.93 2.61 7.44
CA ALA A 104 4.30 2.54 7.96
C ALA A 104 4.39 2.98 9.43
N GLU A 105 3.46 3.81 9.92
CA GLU A 105 3.39 4.23 11.32
C GLU A 105 2.97 3.11 12.30
N PHE A 106 2.65 1.90 11.80
CA PHE A 106 2.01 0.82 12.56
C PHE A 106 2.81 -0.47 12.66
N ALA A 107 4.02 -0.53 12.10
CA ALA A 107 4.87 -1.71 12.24
C ALA A 107 5.29 -1.89 13.71
N PRO A 108 5.03 -3.05 14.35
CA PRO A 108 5.67 -3.36 15.62
C PRO A 108 7.17 -3.54 15.39
N GLU A 109 7.99 -2.92 16.25
CA GLU A 109 9.43 -3.22 16.31
C GLU A 109 9.71 -4.68 16.66
#